data_AF-A0A4V6T4B2-F1
#
_entry.id   AF-A0A4V6T4B2-F1
#
_cell.length_a   1.000
_cell.length_b   1.000
_cell.length_c   1.000
_cell.angle_alpha   90.00
_cell.angle_beta   90.00
_cell.angle_gamma   90.00
#
_symmetry.space_group_name_H-M   'P 1'
#
loop_
_entity.id
_entity.type
_entity.pdbx_description
1 polymer ?
#
loop_
_entity_poly.entity_id
_entity_poly.type
_entity_poly.pdbx_seq_one_letter_code
_entity_poly.pdbx_strand_id
1 'polypeptide(L)'
;MAYSVGTKRAWSSALLRKLRSRSRLRFPNPRKAKYAALPVKPRVARPQQREMDQAEVLRELVPGGTSMDDCRLLEETADYIRCLSTQVRLMQAIMESVSF
;
A
#
# COMPACT_ATOMS: atom_id res chain seq x y z
N MET A 1 19.18 -18.66 -36.98
CA MET A 1 20.05 -17.51 -37.28
C MET A 1 19.91 -16.49 -36.15
N ALA A 2 21.01 -16.26 -35.44
CA ALA A 2 21.13 -15.45 -34.24
C ALA A 2 21.11 -13.93 -34.51
N TYR A 3 20.98 -13.18 -33.42
CA TYR A 3 20.61 -11.76 -33.25
C TYR A 3 21.61 -10.72 -33.77
N SER A 4 21.10 -9.55 -34.19
CA SER A 4 21.68 -8.24 -33.83
C SER A 4 20.63 -7.12 -33.90
N VAL A 5 19.88 -6.89 -32.83
CA VAL A 5 19.11 -5.63 -32.64
C VAL A 5 20.07 -4.56 -32.11
N GLY A 6 20.66 -3.79 -33.03
CA GLY A 6 21.54 -2.69 -32.67
C GLY A 6 20.79 -1.61 -31.87
N THR A 7 21.24 -1.36 -30.65
CA THR A 7 20.74 -0.35 -29.69
C THR A 7 20.64 1.06 -30.28
N LYS A 8 21.38 1.35 -31.37
CA LYS A 8 21.42 2.65 -32.06
C LYS A 8 20.13 3.02 -32.81
N ARG A 9 19.23 2.07 -33.13
CA ARG A 9 17.94 2.34 -33.82
C ARG A 9 16.74 2.54 -32.89
N ALA A 10 16.88 2.21 -31.60
CA ALA A 10 15.82 2.43 -30.61
C ALA A 10 15.60 3.94 -30.34
N TRP A 11 16.68 4.73 -30.38
CA TRP A 11 16.64 6.17 -30.14
C TRP A 11 16.10 6.94 -31.35
N SER A 12 16.47 6.54 -32.57
CA SER A 12 15.94 7.15 -33.79
C SER A 12 14.45 6.86 -33.96
N SER A 13 14.00 5.64 -33.65
CA SER A 13 12.56 5.32 -33.64
C SER A 13 11.80 6.05 -32.53
N ALA A 14 12.40 6.29 -31.36
CA ALA A 14 11.80 7.08 -30.29
C ALA A 14 11.64 8.56 -30.69
N LEU A 15 12.66 9.17 -31.32
CA LEU A 15 12.59 10.53 -31.85
C LEU A 15 11.53 10.65 -32.95
N LEU A 16 11.50 9.70 -33.89
CA LEU A 16 10.47 9.66 -34.94
C LEU A 16 9.06 9.49 -34.35
N ARG A 17 8.89 8.67 -33.31
CA ARG A 17 7.61 8.56 -32.58
C ARG A 17 7.22 9.87 -31.92
N LYS A 18 8.17 10.60 -31.30
CA LYS A 18 7.94 11.91 -30.65
C LYS A 18 7.58 13.01 -31.65
N LEU A 19 8.23 13.04 -32.81
CA LEU A 19 7.88 13.94 -33.91
C LEU A 19 6.48 13.62 -34.47
N ARG A 20 6.18 12.33 -34.67
CA ARG A 20 4.88 11.87 -35.18
C ARG A 20 3.74 12.04 -34.18
N SER A 21 3.99 11.95 -32.87
CA SER A 21 2.97 12.28 -31.85
C SER A 21 2.73 13.78 -31.76
N ARG A 22 3.77 14.62 -31.87
CA ARG A 22 3.61 16.08 -31.96
C ARG A 22 2.84 16.52 -33.20
N SER A 23 3.09 15.91 -34.36
CA SER A 23 2.33 16.23 -35.58
C SER A 23 0.86 15.78 -35.51
N ARG A 24 0.58 14.63 -34.87
CA ARG A 24 -0.79 14.16 -34.61
C ARG A 24 -1.60 15.06 -33.65
N LEU A 25 -0.92 15.78 -32.76
CA LEU A 25 -1.56 16.77 -31.87
C LEU A 25 -1.84 18.09 -32.59
N ARG A 26 -0.98 18.50 -33.55
CA ARG A 26 -1.15 19.76 -34.30
C ARG A 26 -2.12 19.64 -35.47
N PHE A 27 -2.19 18.48 -36.11
CA PHE A 27 -3.12 18.20 -37.21
C PHE A 27 -3.82 16.87 -36.92
N PRO A 28 -4.87 16.87 -36.08
CA PRO A 28 -5.65 15.67 -35.84
C PRO A 28 -6.25 15.22 -37.17
N ASN A 29 -5.89 14.02 -37.64
CA ASN A 29 -6.45 13.47 -38.86
C ASN A 29 -7.93 13.11 -38.61
N PRO A 30 -8.90 13.84 -39.20
CA PRO A 30 -10.32 13.67 -38.91
C PRO A 30 -10.83 12.28 -39.34
N ARG A 31 -10.11 11.57 -40.21
CA ARG A 31 -10.49 10.24 -40.69
C ARG A 31 -10.28 9.14 -39.65
N LYS A 32 -9.47 9.35 -38.61
CA LYS A 32 -9.23 8.36 -37.54
C LYS A 32 -9.92 8.67 -36.23
N ALA A 33 -10.43 9.89 -36.04
CA ALA A 33 -11.19 10.27 -34.84
C ALA A 33 -12.50 9.48 -34.70
N LYS A 34 -13.11 9.06 -35.82
CA LYS A 34 -14.37 8.31 -35.85
C LYS A 34 -14.28 6.90 -35.24
N TYR A 35 -13.08 6.33 -35.11
CA TYR A 35 -12.87 4.98 -34.57
C TYR A 35 -12.04 4.96 -33.27
N ALA A 36 -11.64 6.12 -32.75
CA ALA A 36 -10.76 6.23 -31.58
C ALA A 36 -11.51 6.45 -30.25
N ALA A 37 -12.84 6.51 -30.28
CA ALA A 37 -13.67 6.55 -29.08
C ALA A 37 -13.97 5.13 -28.59
N LEU A 38 -12.93 4.39 -28.21
CA LEU A 38 -13.14 3.24 -27.32
C LEU A 38 -13.32 3.81 -25.91
N PRO A 39 -14.39 3.45 -25.17
CA PRO A 39 -14.53 3.89 -23.80
C PRO A 39 -13.35 3.30 -23.01
N VAL A 40 -12.53 4.19 -22.45
CA VAL A 40 -11.57 3.79 -21.42
C VAL A 40 -12.43 3.26 -20.28
N LYS A 41 -12.50 1.93 -20.14
CA LYS A 41 -13.14 1.29 -18.99
C LYS A 41 -12.59 1.98 -17.74
N PRO A 42 -13.45 2.52 -16.84
CA PRO A 42 -12.96 2.96 -15.55
C PRO A 42 -12.27 1.74 -14.92
N ARG A 43 -11.00 1.90 -14.56
CA ARG A 43 -10.32 0.89 -13.76
C ARG A 43 -11.17 0.76 -12.51
N VAL A 44 -11.87 -0.36 -12.38
CA VAL A 44 -12.55 -0.73 -11.14
C VAL A 44 -11.49 -0.60 -10.06
N ALA A 45 -11.64 0.41 -9.20
CA ALA A 45 -10.77 0.58 -8.05
C ALA A 45 -10.83 -0.75 -7.32
N ARG A 46 -9.72 -1.48 -7.30
CA ARG A 46 -9.61 -2.66 -6.43
C ARG A 46 -10.06 -2.20 -5.05
N PRO A 47 -10.92 -2.95 -4.34
CA PRO A 47 -11.19 -2.63 -2.96
C PRO A 47 -9.84 -2.60 -2.28
N GLN A 48 -9.41 -1.40 -1.88
CA GLN A 48 -8.26 -1.24 -1.02
C GLN A 48 -8.70 -1.94 0.25
N GLN A 49 -8.24 -3.19 0.40
CA GLN A 49 -8.23 -3.85 1.69
C GLN A 49 -7.56 -2.83 2.60
N ARG A 50 -8.37 -2.21 3.47
CA ARG A 50 -7.88 -1.20 4.41
C ARG A 50 -6.80 -1.92 5.20
N GLU A 51 -5.54 -1.71 4.83
CA GLU A 51 -4.41 -2.06 5.68
C GLU A 51 -4.65 -1.24 6.93
N MET A 52 -5.18 -1.90 7.96
CA MET A 52 -5.32 -1.29 9.26
C MET A 52 -3.90 -1.00 9.70
N ASP A 53 -3.61 0.27 9.98
CA ASP A 53 -2.33 0.66 10.53
C ASP A 53 -2.19 -0.03 11.90
N GLN A 54 -1.38 -1.08 11.96
CA GLN A 54 -1.19 -1.88 13.17
C GLN A 54 -0.63 -1.03 14.31
N ALA A 55 0.12 0.03 13.97
CA ALA A 55 0.60 0.99 14.95
C ALA A 55 -0.56 1.79 15.55
N GLU A 56 -1.54 2.22 14.74
CA GLU A 56 -2.73 2.93 15.23
C GLU A 56 -3.57 2.04 16.16
N VAL A 57 -3.76 0.77 15.80
CA VAL A 57 -4.43 -0.20 16.68
C VAL A 57 -3.68 -0.36 18.01
N LEU A 58 -2.35 -0.45 17.98
CA LEU A 58 -1.55 -0.52 19.20
C LEU A 58 -1.67 0.75 20.05
N ARG A 59 -1.71 1.93 19.44
CA ARG A 59 -1.88 3.21 20.16
C ARG A 59 -3.19 3.29 20.94
N GLU A 60 -4.25 2.66 20.42
CA GLU A 60 -5.55 2.59 21.12
C GLU A 60 -5.56 1.55 22.24
N LEU A 61 -4.83 0.44 22.09
CA LEU A 61 -4.81 -0.65 23.06
C LEU A 61 -3.86 -0.40 24.23
N VAL A 62 -2.73 0.25 23.99
CA VAL A 62 -1.69 0.48 25.00
C VAL A 62 -2.07 1.71 25.84
N PRO A 63 -2.06 1.62 27.18
CA PRO A 63 -2.33 2.76 28.04
C PRO A 63 -1.40 3.93 27.73
N GLY A 64 -1.98 5.08 27.34
CA GLY A 64 -1.20 6.26 26.95
C GLY A 64 -0.53 6.19 25.56
N GLY A 65 -0.82 5.18 24.75
CA GLY A 65 -0.18 4.95 23.46
C GLY A 65 -0.43 6.03 22.40
N THR A 66 -1.52 6.79 22.50
CA THR A 66 -1.91 7.82 21.51
C THR A 66 -0.88 8.94 21.33
N SER A 67 -0.07 9.23 22.34
CA SER A 67 0.98 10.26 22.30
C SER A 67 2.39 9.70 22.10
N MET A 68 2.56 8.38 21.96
CA MET A 68 3.86 7.72 21.89
C MET A 68 4.43 7.63 20.47
N ASP A 69 5.75 7.76 20.36
CA ASP A 69 6.50 7.35 19.19
C ASP A 69 6.57 5.82 19.09
N ASP A 70 6.85 5.30 17.90
CA ASP A 70 6.74 3.85 17.63
C ASP A 70 7.67 3.02 18.53
N CYS A 71 8.86 3.52 18.86
CA CYS A 71 9.80 2.81 19.75
C CYS A 71 9.23 2.69 21.17
N ARG A 72 8.76 3.81 21.76
CA ARG A 72 8.13 3.79 23.09
C ARG A 72 6.85 2.99 23.10
N LEU A 73 6.05 3.07 22.03
CA LEU A 73 4.83 2.28 21.90
C LEU A 73 5.13 0.79 21.99
N LEU A 74 6.18 0.30 21.33
CA LEU A 74 6.58 -1.11 21.38
C LEU A 74 7.15 -1.52 22.75
N GLU A 75 7.96 -0.67 23.37
CA GLU A 75 8.47 -0.89 24.73
C GLU A 75 7.30 -1.03 25.74
N GLU A 76 6.39 -0.06 25.74
CA GLU A 76 5.23 -0.05 26.64
C GLU A 76 4.28 -1.21 26.34
N THR A 77 4.13 -1.59 25.06
CA THR A 77 3.35 -2.79 24.68
C THR A 77 3.90 -4.04 25.35
N ALA A 78 5.22 -4.23 25.36
CA ALA A 78 5.84 -5.40 25.97
C ALA A 78 5.63 -5.44 27.48
N ASP A 79 5.78 -4.30 28.15
CA ASP A 79 5.53 -4.17 29.58
C ASP A 79 4.03 -4.34 29.92
N TYR A 80 3.14 -3.83 29.07
CA TYR A 80 1.70 -4.00 29.24
C TYR A 80 1.26 -5.47 29.09
N ILE A 81 1.79 -6.20 28.10
CA ILE A 81 1.56 -7.65 27.96
C ILE A 81 2.01 -8.39 29.22
N ARG A 82 3.18 -8.04 29.78
CA ARG A 82 3.67 -8.64 31.02
C ARG A 82 2.72 -8.37 32.18
N CYS A 83 2.26 -7.14 32.35
CA CYS A 83 1.30 -6.75 33.38
C CYS A 83 -0.03 -7.48 33.25
N LEU A 84 -0.61 -7.55 32.05
CA LEU A 84 -1.85 -8.30 31.81
C LEU A 84 -1.68 -9.79 32.12
N SER A 85 -0.55 -10.38 31.71
CA SER A 85 -0.26 -11.79 31.98
C SER A 85 -0.17 -12.09 33.48
N THR A 86 0.45 -11.20 34.26
CA THR A 86 0.53 -11.37 35.72
C THR A 86 -0.82 -11.15 36.38
N GLN A 87 -1.61 -10.17 35.93
CA GLN A 87 -2.98 -9.93 36.42
C GLN A 87 -3.86 -11.17 36.23
N VAL A 88 -3.87 -11.76 35.02
CA VAL A 88 -4.65 -12.97 34.75
C VAL A 88 -4.22 -14.14 35.64
N ARG A 89 -2.91 -14.37 35.81
CA ARG A 89 -2.38 -15.43 36.70
C ARG A 89 -2.79 -15.21 38.15
N LEU A 90 -2.74 -13.97 38.65
CA LEU A 90 -3.16 -13.64 40.01
C LEU A 90 -4.66 -13.90 40.20
N MET A 91 -5.49 -13.49 39.24
CA MET A 91 -6.94 -13.74 39.30
C MET A 91 -7.26 -15.24 39.28
N GLN A 92 -6.54 -16.03 38.49
CA GLN A 92 -6.66 -17.49 38.49
C GLN A 92 -6.28 -18.10 39.84
N ALA A 93 -5.15 -17.69 40.41
CA ALA A 93 -4.71 -18.19 41.73
C ALA A 93 -5.71 -17.84 42.84
N ILE A 94 -6.28 -16.63 42.81
CA ILE A 94 -7.34 -16.23 43.75
C ILE A 94 -8.58 -17.12 43.55
N MET A 95 -8.99 -17.36 42.31
CA MET A 95 -10.15 -18.21 42.02
C MET A 95 -9.95 -19.64 42.52
N GLU A 96 -8.77 -20.24 42.27
CA GLU A 96 -8.39 -21.56 42.76
C GLU A 96 -8.39 -21.63 44.29
N SER A 97 -7.94 -20.55 44.97
CA SER A 97 -7.95 -20.47 46.43
C SER A 97 -9.33 -20.28 47.04
N VAL A 98 -10.32 -19.77 46.29
CA VAL A 98 -11.67 -19.48 46.78
C VAL A 98 -12.62 -20.64 46.52
N SER A 99 -12.34 -21.48 45.52
CA SER A 99 -13.16 -22.65 45.14
C SER A 99 -13.00 -23.87 46.07
N PHE A 100 -12.91 -23.66 47.39
CA PHE A 100 -12.92 -24.74 48.41
C PHE A 100 -14.22 -25.56 48.40
#